data_AF-A0A9W7MAL2-F1
#
_entry.id   AF-A0A9W7MAL2-F1
#
_cell.length_a   1.000
_cell.length_b   1.000
_cell.length_c   1.000
_cell.angle_alpha   90.00
_cell.angle_beta   90.00
_cell.angle_gamma   90.00
#
_symmetry.space_group_name_H-M   'P 1'
#
loop_
_entity.id
_entity.type
_entity.pdbx_description
1 polymer ?
#
loop_
_entity_poly.entity_id
_entity_poly.type
_entity_poly.pdbx_seq_one_letter_code
_entity_poly.pdbx_strand_id
1 'polypeptide(L)'
;MSLAVGEDSSSKSMGFDKDGTVDSEASETKTAPKMPPNGGGVEGHHPGFSRKASEASFCPTEDEDDDDDEEREIELGPKCTLKEQLEKDKDDESLRRWKEQLLGTVDFESVGEKLEPDVKILSLAIKSPGRPDMVLTIPENGKPKGSWFTLKEGSKYSLKFTFQVSNNIVSGLKYTNMVWKTGVKVDSMKEMMGTFSPQAEPYTHEISEETTPSGMFARGSYSARSKFVDDDNKCYLEINYGFDIRKEWQS
;
A
#
# COMPACT_ATOMS: atom_id res chain seq x y z
N MET A 1 3.88 54.78 -6.38
CA MET A 1 3.31 55.20 -7.69
C MET A 1 4.47 55.43 -8.65
N SER A 2 4.20 55.41 -9.96
CA SER A 2 5.19 55.25 -11.06
C SER A 2 5.83 53.85 -11.05
N LEU A 3 5.79 53.02 -12.11
CA LEU A 3 5.92 53.19 -13.56
C LEU A 3 7.37 53.46 -14.03
N ALA A 4 7.85 52.90 -15.16
CA ALA A 4 7.54 51.65 -15.88
C ALA A 4 8.46 51.51 -17.10
N VAL A 5 8.88 50.28 -17.43
CA VAL A 5 9.41 49.81 -18.74
C VAL A 5 10.72 50.45 -19.24
N GLY A 6 11.53 49.63 -19.93
CA GLY A 6 12.64 50.05 -20.79
C GLY A 6 12.61 49.32 -22.13
N GLU A 7 13.08 50.00 -23.16
CA GLU A 7 13.36 49.54 -24.54
C GLU A 7 14.54 48.53 -24.61
N ASP A 8 14.87 47.83 -25.69
CA ASP A 8 14.16 47.36 -26.92
C ASP A 8 15.15 46.46 -27.74
N SER A 9 14.67 45.81 -28.81
CA SER A 9 15.39 45.51 -30.06
C SER A 9 16.51 44.44 -30.17
N SER A 10 16.20 43.46 -31.05
CA SER A 10 17.02 43.06 -32.24
C SER A 10 17.96 41.83 -32.21
N SER A 11 17.46 40.77 -32.85
CA SER A 11 18.09 39.93 -33.90
C SER A 11 19.62 39.74 -34.00
N LYS A 12 20.05 38.48 -34.14
CA LYS A 12 20.75 38.04 -35.38
C LYS A 12 20.68 36.54 -35.66
N SER A 13 20.76 36.19 -36.95
CA SER A 13 20.75 34.84 -37.52
C SER A 13 22.15 34.33 -37.86
N MET A 14 22.32 33.01 -37.94
CA MET A 14 22.90 32.28 -39.09
C MET A 14 22.55 30.79 -39.01
N GLY A 15 22.52 30.09 -40.15
CA GLY A 15 22.35 28.64 -40.25
C GLY A 15 22.75 28.11 -41.63
N PHE A 16 23.03 26.81 -41.70
CA PHE A 16 23.20 25.92 -42.88
C PHE A 16 23.08 24.48 -42.31
N ASP A 17 22.31 23.51 -42.80
CA ASP A 17 22.12 22.95 -44.16
C ASP A 17 23.39 22.27 -44.72
N LYS A 18 23.38 21.04 -45.30
CA LYS A 18 22.26 20.12 -45.65
C LYS A 18 22.74 18.67 -45.95
N ASP A 19 21.79 17.71 -46.01
CA ASP A 19 21.70 16.41 -46.74
C ASP A 19 22.91 15.44 -46.85
N GLY A 20 22.75 14.10 -46.93
CA GLY A 20 21.56 13.22 -46.83
C GLY A 20 21.72 11.85 -47.56
N THR A 21 20.89 10.84 -47.21
CA THR A 21 20.30 9.73 -48.05
C THR A 21 21.22 8.81 -48.92
N VAL A 22 21.04 7.49 -49.21
CA VAL A 22 20.10 6.33 -48.98
C VAL A 22 20.82 5.04 -49.50
N ASP A 23 20.47 3.74 -49.30
CA ASP A 23 19.49 2.99 -48.46
C ASP A 23 20.18 1.68 -47.92
N SER A 24 19.85 0.35 -48.03
CA SER A 24 18.81 -0.48 -48.69
C SER A 24 18.68 -1.93 -48.12
N GLU A 25 17.47 -2.50 -48.21
CA GLU A 25 16.98 -3.91 -48.28
C GLU A 25 17.69 -5.14 -47.62
N ALA A 26 16.99 -5.68 -46.61
CA ALA A 26 16.58 -7.08 -46.31
C ALA A 26 17.29 -8.37 -46.85
N SER A 27 17.41 -9.39 -45.98
CA SER A 27 17.06 -10.82 -46.27
C SER A 27 16.94 -11.68 -44.98
N GLU A 28 16.24 -12.82 -45.04
CA GLU A 28 15.99 -13.73 -43.90
C GLU A 28 16.93 -14.95 -43.85
N THR A 29 17.18 -15.55 -42.67
CA THR A 29 17.06 -17.02 -42.47
C THR A 29 17.11 -17.47 -40.99
N LYS A 30 16.61 -18.68 -40.72
CA LYS A 30 16.49 -19.30 -39.38
C LYS A 30 17.66 -20.24 -39.06
N THR A 31 18.17 -20.28 -37.82
CA THR A 31 18.40 -21.54 -37.08
C THR A 31 18.71 -21.36 -35.58
N ALA A 32 18.37 -22.41 -34.81
CA ALA A 32 18.82 -22.74 -33.45
C ALA A 32 18.68 -24.27 -33.30
N PRO A 33 19.08 -24.93 -32.19
CA PRO A 33 19.89 -24.50 -31.04
C PRO A 33 21.12 -25.42 -30.78
N LYS A 34 21.91 -25.17 -29.72
CA LYS A 34 22.46 -26.22 -28.82
C LYS A 34 23.25 -25.68 -27.61
N MET A 35 23.10 -26.35 -26.47
CA MET A 35 24.03 -26.30 -25.32
C MET A 35 25.02 -27.49 -25.38
N PRO A 36 26.21 -27.33 -24.79
CA PRO A 36 26.94 -28.37 -24.05
C PRO A 36 27.05 -28.01 -22.53
N PRO A 37 27.56 -28.89 -21.65
CA PRO A 37 26.94 -29.05 -20.33
C PRO A 37 27.82 -28.70 -19.09
N ASN A 38 27.17 -28.76 -17.93
CA ASN A 38 27.71 -28.68 -16.57
C ASN A 38 28.65 -29.87 -16.22
N GLY A 39 29.63 -29.68 -15.34
CA GLY A 39 30.35 -30.80 -14.69
C GLY A 39 31.64 -30.46 -13.93
N GLY A 40 31.64 -30.70 -12.61
CA GLY A 40 32.83 -31.01 -11.80
C GLY A 40 33.61 -29.82 -11.22
N GLY A 41 33.63 -29.69 -9.89
CA GLY A 41 34.46 -28.73 -9.14
C GLY A 41 35.54 -29.40 -8.29
N VAL A 42 36.33 -28.58 -7.58
CA VAL A 42 37.32 -29.00 -6.56
C VAL A 42 37.27 -28.02 -5.38
N GLU A 43 37.48 -28.52 -4.16
CA GLU A 43 37.37 -27.75 -2.91
C GLU A 43 38.58 -26.86 -2.61
N GLY A 44 38.38 -25.85 -1.75
CA GLY A 44 39.43 -25.04 -1.13
C GLY A 44 39.03 -24.60 0.28
N HIS A 45 39.91 -24.77 1.26
CA HIS A 45 39.60 -24.58 2.69
C HIS A 45 39.64 -23.12 3.18
N HIS A 46 38.96 -22.88 4.31
CA HIS A 46 38.80 -21.58 5.00
C HIS A 46 40.12 -20.98 5.53
N PRO A 47 40.16 -19.66 5.84
CA PRO A 47 39.69 -19.23 7.17
C PRO A 47 38.77 -17.99 7.14
N GLY A 48 38.09 -17.71 8.26
CA GLY A 48 37.04 -16.68 8.34
C GLY A 48 37.51 -15.28 8.75
N PHE A 49 36.61 -14.30 8.64
CA PHE A 49 36.80 -12.93 9.11
C PHE A 49 35.56 -12.44 9.88
N SER A 50 35.72 -12.12 11.16
CA SER A 50 34.64 -11.56 11.99
C SER A 50 34.42 -10.08 11.64
N ARG A 51 33.15 -9.67 11.45
CA ARG A 51 32.75 -8.26 11.48
C ARG A 51 31.74 -8.07 12.60
N LYS A 52 32.04 -7.10 13.48
CA LYS A 52 31.20 -6.72 14.61
C LYS A 52 29.97 -5.95 14.11
N ALA A 53 28.97 -5.82 14.98
CA ALA A 53 27.90 -4.85 14.80
C ALA A 53 28.47 -3.43 14.57
N SER A 54 27.74 -2.62 13.81
CA SER A 54 27.87 -1.17 13.82
C SER A 54 26.61 -0.60 14.44
N GLU A 55 26.77 0.36 15.35
CA GLU A 55 25.67 0.95 16.12
C GLU A 55 24.92 2.02 15.32
N ALA A 56 23.84 2.54 15.90
CA ALA A 56 22.90 3.44 15.22
C ALA A 56 23.56 4.73 14.68
N SER A 57 23.09 5.16 13.50
CA SER A 57 23.12 6.58 13.11
C SER A 57 21.74 7.17 13.36
N PHE A 58 21.67 8.34 14.00
CA PHE A 58 20.44 9.11 14.15
C PHE A 58 20.26 10.09 12.98
N CYS A 59 19.05 10.61 12.82
CA CYS A 59 18.58 11.32 11.63
C CYS A 59 19.13 12.76 11.49
N PRO A 60 19.17 13.32 10.26
CA PRO A 60 18.63 14.64 10.00
C PRO A 60 17.09 14.57 9.87
N THR A 61 16.39 15.65 10.19
CA THR A 61 14.96 15.81 9.89
C THR A 61 14.79 16.53 8.55
N GLU A 62 14.05 15.91 7.63
CA GLU A 62 13.57 16.57 6.42
C GLU A 62 12.05 16.63 6.54
N ASP A 63 11.52 17.86 6.64
CA ASP A 63 10.08 18.13 6.63
C ASP A 63 9.58 18.02 5.18
N GLU A 64 9.43 16.79 4.70
CA GLU A 64 8.79 16.50 3.41
C GLU A 64 7.26 16.43 3.59
N ASP A 65 6.53 17.05 2.66
CA ASP A 65 5.07 17.08 2.68
C ASP A 65 4.49 15.66 2.49
N ASP A 66 3.36 15.37 3.16
CA ASP A 66 2.79 14.01 3.33
C ASP A 66 2.16 13.41 2.05
N ASP A 67 2.47 14.01 0.88
CA ASP A 67 1.92 13.73 -0.45
C ASP A 67 3.00 13.37 -1.51
N ASP A 68 4.31 13.59 -1.27
CA ASP A 68 5.41 13.29 -2.23
C ASP A 68 5.82 11.79 -2.26
N ASP A 69 4.84 10.90 -2.43
CA ASP A 69 5.09 9.52 -2.85
C ASP A 69 4.92 9.46 -4.37
N GLU A 70 6.01 9.46 -5.14
CA GLU A 70 6.00 9.12 -6.58
C GLU A 70 5.70 7.61 -6.80
N GLU A 71 4.66 7.09 -6.13
CA GLU A 71 4.01 5.85 -6.53
C GLU A 71 3.52 6.02 -7.96
N ARG A 72 4.15 5.29 -8.89
CA ARG A 72 3.89 5.41 -10.33
C ARG A 72 2.39 5.32 -10.60
N GLU A 73 1.80 6.42 -11.02
CA GLU A 73 0.36 6.54 -11.24
C GLU A 73 -0.10 5.43 -12.21
N ILE A 74 -0.89 4.50 -11.68
CA ILE A 74 -1.34 3.34 -12.44
C ILE A 74 -2.50 3.81 -13.33
N GLU A 75 -2.35 3.72 -14.65
CA GLU A 75 -3.43 4.02 -15.59
C GLU A 75 -4.60 3.04 -15.38
N LEU A 76 -5.60 3.47 -14.60
CA LEU A 76 -6.75 2.64 -14.26
C LEU A 76 -7.69 2.45 -15.45
N GLY A 77 -8.24 1.24 -15.55
CA GLY A 77 -9.28 0.92 -16.54
C GLY A 77 -10.58 1.70 -16.28
N PRO A 78 -11.45 1.82 -17.30
CA PRO A 78 -12.72 2.51 -17.15
C PRO A 78 -13.60 1.81 -16.11
N LYS A 79 -14.01 2.55 -15.07
CA LYS A 79 -14.90 2.06 -14.02
C LYS A 79 -16.19 1.51 -14.64
N CYS A 80 -16.61 0.33 -14.20
CA CYS A 80 -17.92 -0.23 -14.54
C CYS A 80 -18.53 -0.95 -13.33
N THR A 81 -19.85 -1.12 -13.37
CA THR A 81 -20.57 -1.88 -12.36
C THR A 81 -20.33 -3.38 -12.54
N LEU A 82 -20.34 -4.14 -11.44
CA LEU A 82 -20.22 -5.60 -11.49
C LEU A 82 -21.30 -6.24 -12.39
N LYS A 83 -22.51 -5.66 -12.43
CA LYS A 83 -23.63 -6.10 -13.28
C LYS A 83 -23.36 -5.87 -14.77
N GLU A 84 -22.85 -4.70 -15.17
CA GLU A 84 -22.42 -4.46 -16.56
C GLU A 84 -21.27 -5.37 -16.95
N GLN A 85 -20.33 -5.64 -16.05
CA GLN A 85 -19.21 -6.54 -16.33
C GLN A 85 -19.69 -7.99 -16.52
N LEU A 86 -20.70 -8.44 -15.77
CA LEU A 86 -21.28 -9.79 -15.93
C LEU A 86 -22.12 -9.90 -17.22
N GLU A 87 -22.96 -8.90 -17.51
CA GLU A 87 -23.84 -8.87 -18.70
C GLU A 87 -23.06 -8.86 -20.02
N LYS A 88 -21.89 -8.19 -20.08
CA LYS A 88 -21.02 -8.16 -21.27
C LYS A 88 -20.53 -9.54 -21.71
N ASP A 89 -20.25 -10.42 -20.75
CA ASP A 89 -19.59 -11.72 -21.00
C ASP A 89 -20.56 -12.90 -20.79
N LYS A 90 -21.87 -12.64 -20.73
CA LYS A 90 -22.92 -13.65 -20.43
C LYS A 90 -22.95 -14.83 -21.42
N ASP A 91 -22.52 -14.57 -22.65
CA ASP A 91 -22.50 -15.48 -23.79
C ASP A 91 -21.16 -16.25 -23.91
N ASP A 92 -20.16 -15.92 -23.09
CA ASP A 92 -18.88 -16.64 -22.98
C ASP A 92 -18.86 -17.55 -21.73
N GLU A 93 -18.98 -18.86 -21.94
CA GLU A 93 -18.94 -19.83 -20.84
C GLU A 93 -17.60 -19.78 -20.07
N SER A 94 -16.48 -19.52 -20.73
CA SER A 94 -15.16 -19.54 -20.08
C SER A 94 -14.96 -18.34 -19.15
N LEU A 95 -15.34 -17.14 -19.58
CA LEU A 95 -15.27 -15.93 -18.77
C LEU A 95 -16.27 -15.98 -17.61
N ARG A 96 -17.44 -16.59 -17.80
CA ARG A 96 -18.40 -16.84 -16.73
C ARG A 96 -17.86 -17.79 -15.66
N ARG A 97 -17.38 -18.97 -16.04
CA ARG A 97 -16.79 -19.95 -15.09
C ARG A 97 -15.64 -19.34 -14.30
N TRP A 98 -14.83 -18.50 -14.95
CA TRP A 98 -13.74 -17.75 -14.31
C TRP A 98 -14.24 -16.69 -13.31
N LYS A 99 -15.26 -15.90 -13.65
CA LYS A 99 -15.90 -14.94 -12.73
C LYS A 99 -16.59 -15.64 -11.56
N GLU A 100 -17.32 -16.72 -11.82
CA GLU A 100 -17.95 -17.57 -10.81
C GLU A 100 -16.90 -18.08 -9.79
N GLN A 101 -15.69 -18.44 -10.25
CA GLN A 101 -14.58 -18.84 -9.39
C GLN A 101 -13.94 -17.68 -8.58
N LEU A 102 -13.87 -16.46 -9.12
CA LEU A 102 -13.31 -15.30 -8.42
C LEU A 102 -14.28 -14.65 -7.44
N LEU A 103 -15.57 -14.61 -7.80
CA LEU A 103 -16.61 -13.92 -7.04
C LEU A 103 -17.29 -14.85 -6.03
N GLY A 104 -17.35 -16.16 -6.30
CA GLY A 104 -17.85 -17.14 -5.35
C GLY A 104 -19.32 -16.91 -4.98
N THR A 105 -19.57 -16.46 -3.75
CA THR A 105 -20.92 -16.33 -3.15
C THR A 105 -21.46 -14.89 -3.15
N VAL A 106 -21.00 -14.03 -4.06
CA VAL A 106 -21.64 -12.72 -4.30
C VAL A 106 -23.11 -12.90 -4.69
N ASP A 107 -24.02 -12.19 -4.00
CA ASP A 107 -25.43 -12.12 -4.38
C ASP A 107 -25.64 -11.09 -5.49
N PHE A 108 -25.69 -11.57 -6.74
CA PHE A 108 -25.88 -10.74 -7.93
C PHE A 108 -27.30 -10.16 -8.08
N GLU A 109 -28.28 -10.53 -7.24
CA GLU A 109 -29.61 -9.91 -7.24
C GLU A 109 -29.67 -8.65 -6.36
N SER A 110 -28.88 -8.59 -5.28
CA SER A 110 -28.81 -7.41 -4.38
C SER A 110 -27.56 -6.53 -4.55
N VAL A 111 -26.55 -7.00 -5.28
CA VAL A 111 -25.24 -6.34 -5.41
C VAL A 111 -24.87 -6.09 -6.88
N GLY A 112 -24.15 -5.00 -7.15
CA GLY A 112 -23.55 -4.73 -8.45
C GLY A 112 -24.28 -3.74 -9.37
N GLU A 113 -25.34 -3.05 -8.91
CA GLU A 113 -25.95 -1.95 -9.69
C GLU A 113 -25.30 -0.58 -9.47
N LYS A 114 -24.64 -0.39 -8.32
CA LYS A 114 -23.94 0.87 -8.01
C LYS A 114 -22.52 0.80 -8.56
N LEU A 115 -22.08 1.90 -9.18
CA LEU A 115 -20.70 2.03 -9.67
C LEU A 115 -19.69 2.11 -8.54
N GLU A 116 -20.02 2.85 -7.48
CA GLU A 116 -19.14 3.00 -6.32
C GLU A 116 -19.19 1.79 -5.39
N PRO A 117 -18.03 1.13 -5.12
CA PRO A 117 -17.90 0.23 -3.97
C PRO A 117 -18.03 0.97 -2.63
N ASP A 118 -18.25 0.22 -1.56
CA ASP A 118 -18.27 0.71 -0.18
C ASP A 118 -17.62 -0.31 0.77
N VAL A 119 -16.76 0.17 1.68
CA VAL A 119 -15.98 -0.64 2.62
C VAL A 119 -16.24 -0.17 4.05
N LYS A 120 -16.84 -1.05 4.85
CA LYS A 120 -17.10 -0.79 6.26
C LYS A 120 -16.10 -1.57 7.12
N ILE A 121 -15.11 -0.87 7.67
CA ILE A 121 -14.21 -1.43 8.69
C ILE A 121 -15.02 -1.63 9.98
N LEU A 122 -15.10 -2.88 10.46
CA LEU A 122 -15.94 -3.28 11.60
C LEU A 122 -15.15 -3.29 12.91
N SER A 123 -13.93 -3.81 12.89
CA SER A 123 -13.05 -3.90 14.06
C SER A 123 -11.57 -3.96 13.70
N LEU A 124 -10.75 -3.56 14.67
CA LEU A 124 -9.32 -3.84 14.74
C LEU A 124 -9.08 -4.78 15.92
N ALA A 125 -8.48 -5.95 15.68
CA ALA A 125 -7.94 -6.80 16.73
C ALA A 125 -6.42 -6.66 16.76
N ILE A 126 -5.85 -6.26 17.91
CA ILE A 126 -4.41 -6.29 18.12
C ILE A 126 -4.05 -7.63 18.75
N LYS A 127 -3.27 -8.42 18.01
CA LYS A 127 -2.84 -9.76 18.42
C LYS A 127 -1.46 -9.67 19.04
N SER A 128 -1.15 -10.48 20.04
CA SER A 128 0.19 -10.52 20.63
C SER A 128 0.51 -11.93 21.17
N PRO A 129 1.68 -12.52 20.86
CA PRO A 129 1.99 -13.89 21.26
C PRO A 129 1.80 -14.16 22.76
N GLY A 130 1.01 -15.18 23.09
CA GLY A 130 0.78 -15.62 24.47
C GLY A 130 -0.28 -14.83 25.25
N ARG A 131 -1.08 -13.96 24.60
CA ARG A 131 -2.25 -13.30 25.22
C ARG A 131 -3.48 -13.41 24.30
N PRO A 132 -4.71 -13.23 24.82
CA PRO A 132 -5.91 -13.07 24.00
C PRO A 132 -5.84 -11.81 23.14
N ASP A 133 -6.47 -11.86 21.96
CA ASP A 133 -6.55 -10.73 21.03
C ASP A 133 -7.32 -9.55 21.66
N MET A 134 -6.74 -8.34 21.56
CA MET A 134 -7.36 -7.11 22.04
C MET A 134 -8.24 -6.52 20.94
N VAL A 135 -9.53 -6.87 20.96
CA VAL A 135 -10.51 -6.42 19.95
C VAL A 135 -11.04 -5.02 20.29
N LEU A 136 -10.91 -4.10 19.33
CA LEU A 136 -11.29 -2.70 19.38
C LEU A 136 -12.39 -2.43 18.33
N THR A 137 -13.54 -1.96 18.78
CA THR A 137 -14.61 -1.47 17.88
C THR A 137 -14.20 -0.13 17.27
N ILE A 138 -14.39 0.03 15.96
CA ILE A 138 -14.17 1.30 15.27
C ILE A 138 -15.29 2.29 15.66
N PRO A 139 -14.99 3.50 16.19
CA PRO A 139 -16.01 4.50 16.44
C PRO A 139 -16.55 5.11 15.14
N GLU A 140 -17.87 5.30 15.05
CA GLU A 140 -18.54 5.89 13.87
C GLU A 140 -18.03 7.30 13.49
N ASN A 141 -17.41 8.01 14.42
CA ASN A 141 -16.83 9.33 14.22
C ASN A 141 -15.33 9.34 13.86
N GLY A 142 -14.71 8.16 13.69
CA GLY A 142 -13.27 8.00 13.41
C GLY A 142 -12.32 8.53 14.50
N LYS A 143 -12.83 8.80 15.72
CA LYS A 143 -12.07 9.54 16.76
C LYS A 143 -12.30 8.94 18.17
N PRO A 144 -11.56 7.88 18.54
CA PRO A 144 -11.46 7.41 19.92
C PRO A 144 -11.05 8.54 20.88
N LYS A 145 -11.58 8.53 22.10
CA LYS A 145 -11.25 9.54 23.12
C LYS A 145 -10.09 9.08 24.00
N GLY A 146 -8.98 9.81 23.95
CA GLY A 146 -7.79 9.53 24.77
C GLY A 146 -6.95 8.38 24.23
N SER A 147 -6.37 7.59 25.14
CA SER A 147 -5.60 6.39 24.82
C SER A 147 -6.58 5.24 24.49
N TRP A 148 -6.67 4.86 23.21
CA TRP A 148 -7.60 3.85 22.70
C TRP A 148 -7.17 2.43 23.13
N PHE A 149 -5.87 2.20 23.25
CA PHE A 149 -5.29 0.95 23.72
C PHE A 149 -3.90 1.17 24.35
N THR A 150 -3.29 0.10 24.88
CA THR A 150 -1.92 0.15 25.40
C THR A 150 -1.17 -1.12 25.05
N LEU A 151 0.05 -0.95 24.53
CA LEU A 151 0.98 -2.02 24.25
C LEU A 151 2.06 -2.11 25.33
N LYS A 152 2.61 -3.31 25.52
CA LYS A 152 3.87 -3.49 26.26
C LYS A 152 5.04 -3.01 25.38
N GLU A 153 6.15 -2.62 26.00
CA GLU A 153 7.42 -2.31 25.32
C GLU A 153 8.14 -3.59 24.88
N GLY A 154 8.79 -3.60 23.71
CA GLY A 154 9.55 -4.77 23.22
C GLY A 154 8.69 -6.02 22.96
N SER A 155 7.38 -5.86 22.74
CA SER A 155 6.46 -6.96 22.48
C SER A 155 6.08 -7.02 21.00
N LYS A 156 6.07 -8.24 20.45
CA LYS A 156 5.52 -8.54 19.12
C LYS A 156 4.02 -8.30 19.07
N TYR A 157 3.53 -7.72 17.98
CA TYR A 157 2.10 -7.61 17.68
C TYR A 157 1.82 -7.67 16.18
N SER A 158 0.60 -8.04 15.81
CA SER A 158 0.04 -7.83 14.47
C SER A 158 -1.32 -7.13 14.58
N LEU A 159 -1.66 -6.33 13.56
CA LEU A 159 -2.96 -5.67 13.45
C LEU A 159 -3.86 -6.48 12.52
N LYS A 160 -4.99 -6.98 13.03
CA LYS A 160 -5.96 -7.73 12.24
C LYS A 160 -7.24 -6.92 12.07
N PHE A 161 -7.51 -6.46 10.86
CA PHE A 161 -8.74 -5.76 10.51
C PHE A 161 -9.83 -6.74 10.09
N THR A 162 -11.06 -6.48 10.53
CA THR A 162 -12.27 -7.14 10.04
C THR A 162 -13.13 -6.10 9.34
N PHE A 163 -13.53 -6.34 8.10
CA PHE A 163 -14.26 -5.37 7.28
C PHE A 163 -15.23 -6.04 6.31
N GLN A 164 -16.28 -5.33 5.92
CA GLN A 164 -17.24 -5.77 4.92
C GLN A 164 -17.14 -4.91 3.67
N VAL A 165 -17.19 -5.52 2.50
CA VAL A 165 -17.25 -4.85 1.20
C VAL A 165 -18.64 -5.03 0.61
N SER A 166 -19.19 -3.96 0.01
CA SER A 166 -20.52 -3.96 -0.59
C SER A 166 -20.57 -3.11 -1.87
N ASN A 167 -21.72 -3.15 -2.55
CA ASN A 167 -22.04 -2.39 -3.77
C ASN A 167 -21.29 -2.84 -5.04
N ASN A 168 -19.95 -2.81 -5.05
CA ASN A 168 -19.09 -3.17 -6.19
C ASN A 168 -17.75 -3.77 -5.72
N ILE A 169 -16.87 -4.20 -6.63
CA ILE A 169 -15.49 -4.60 -6.32
C ILE A 169 -14.68 -3.38 -5.85
N VAL A 170 -13.81 -3.58 -4.84
CA VAL A 170 -12.78 -2.61 -4.43
C VAL A 170 -11.43 -3.08 -4.98
N SER A 171 -10.75 -2.24 -5.77
CA SER A 171 -9.43 -2.53 -6.34
C SER A 171 -8.32 -1.86 -5.54
N GLY A 172 -7.27 -2.62 -5.21
CA GLY A 172 -6.07 -2.10 -4.54
C GLY A 172 -6.32 -1.38 -3.22
N LEU A 173 -7.20 -1.93 -2.37
CA LEU A 173 -7.41 -1.41 -1.02
C LEU A 173 -6.08 -1.38 -0.27
N LYS A 174 -5.64 -0.18 0.10
CA LYS A 174 -4.38 0.14 0.77
C LYS A 174 -4.68 0.64 2.19
N TYR A 175 -3.96 0.07 3.15
CA TYR A 175 -3.90 0.57 4.52
C TYR A 175 -2.66 1.45 4.65
N THR A 176 -2.82 2.65 5.18
CA THR A 176 -1.68 3.50 5.56
C THR A 176 -1.78 3.84 7.04
N ASN A 177 -0.68 3.73 7.79
CA ASN A 177 -0.60 4.10 9.19
C ASN A 177 0.59 5.02 9.42
N MET A 178 0.37 6.11 10.15
CA MET A 178 1.43 7.04 10.53
C MET A 178 1.37 7.25 12.04
N VAL A 179 2.54 7.27 12.68
CA VAL A 179 2.65 7.33 14.14
C VAL A 179 3.54 8.51 14.54
N TRP A 180 3.06 9.30 15.49
CA TRP A 180 3.78 10.43 16.07
C TRP A 180 3.99 10.24 17.57
N LYS A 181 5.11 10.76 18.07
CA LYS A 181 5.45 10.84 19.49
C LYS A 181 5.83 12.27 19.82
N THR A 182 5.10 12.90 20.75
CA THR A 182 5.34 14.30 21.16
C THR A 182 5.35 15.28 19.96
N GLY A 183 4.51 15.02 18.95
CA GLY A 183 4.39 15.82 17.72
C GLY A 183 5.33 15.44 16.57
N VAL A 184 6.38 14.65 16.81
CA VAL A 184 7.34 14.22 15.77
C VAL A 184 6.87 12.90 15.14
N LYS A 185 6.88 12.78 13.81
CA LYS A 185 6.60 11.53 13.06
C LYS A 185 7.72 10.54 13.38
N VAL A 186 7.40 9.36 13.91
CA VAL A 186 8.36 8.34 14.38
C VAL A 186 8.27 7.01 13.65
N ASP A 187 7.16 6.77 12.95
CA ASP A 187 6.94 5.59 12.11
C ASP A 187 5.88 5.90 11.03
N SER A 188 5.95 5.19 9.90
CA SER A 188 5.09 5.37 8.73
C SER A 188 5.04 4.08 7.90
N MET A 189 3.87 3.45 7.84
CA MET A 189 3.61 2.18 7.15
C MET A 189 2.60 2.36 6.02
N LYS A 190 2.80 1.65 4.91
CA LYS A 190 1.81 1.45 3.83
C LYS A 190 1.74 -0.05 3.48
N GLU A 191 0.56 -0.66 3.53
CA GLU A 191 0.32 -2.08 3.23
C GLU A 191 -0.75 -2.20 2.14
N MET A 192 -0.45 -2.93 1.07
CA MET A 192 -1.43 -3.26 0.02
C MET A 192 -2.28 -4.47 0.46
N MET A 193 -3.52 -4.22 0.88
CA MET A 193 -4.41 -5.28 1.35
C MET A 193 -4.97 -6.13 0.20
N GLY A 194 -5.14 -5.54 -0.99
CA GLY A 194 -5.52 -6.21 -2.22
C GLY A 194 -6.89 -5.83 -2.79
N THR A 195 -7.42 -6.67 -3.68
CA THR A 195 -8.72 -6.46 -4.34
C THR A 195 -9.78 -7.37 -3.70
N PHE A 196 -10.97 -6.83 -3.44
CA PHE A 196 -12.03 -7.50 -2.68
C PHE A 196 -13.39 -7.42 -3.39
N SER A 197 -14.11 -8.54 -3.48
CA SER A 197 -15.47 -8.59 -4.00
C SER A 197 -16.52 -8.21 -2.93
N PRO A 198 -17.71 -7.75 -3.32
CA PRO A 198 -18.74 -7.35 -2.36
C PRO A 198 -19.55 -8.56 -1.84
N GLN A 199 -19.46 -8.88 -0.55
CA GLN A 199 -20.06 -10.09 0.03
C GLN A 199 -20.68 -9.88 1.43
N ALA A 200 -21.54 -10.81 1.84
CA ALA A 200 -22.24 -10.75 3.13
C ALA A 200 -21.35 -11.12 4.33
N GLU A 201 -20.36 -12.00 4.15
CA GLU A 201 -19.43 -12.41 5.19
C GLU A 201 -18.24 -11.42 5.28
N PRO A 202 -17.89 -10.89 6.46
CA PRO A 202 -16.75 -9.97 6.58
C PRO A 202 -15.41 -10.63 6.25
N TYR A 203 -14.58 -9.93 5.48
CA TYR A 203 -13.18 -10.28 5.32
C TYR A 203 -12.41 -10.04 6.61
N THR A 204 -11.32 -10.80 6.79
CA THR A 204 -10.27 -10.44 7.74
C THR A 204 -8.92 -10.39 7.05
N HIS A 205 -8.18 -9.31 7.26
CA HIS A 205 -6.81 -9.14 6.77
C HIS A 205 -5.89 -8.86 7.97
N GLU A 206 -4.74 -9.52 8.02
CA GLU A 206 -3.78 -9.39 9.11
C GLU A 206 -2.47 -8.84 8.59
N ILE A 207 -2.14 -7.63 9.07
CA ILE A 207 -0.93 -6.89 8.75
C ILE A 207 0.30 -7.63 9.32
N SER A 208 1.44 -7.48 8.66
CA SER A 208 2.75 -8.01 9.08
C SER A 208 3.07 -7.81 10.58
N GLU A 209 3.79 -8.76 11.18
CA GLU A 209 4.13 -8.70 12.62
C GLU A 209 5.25 -7.68 12.91
N GLU A 210 4.94 -6.71 13.76
CA GLU A 210 5.85 -5.67 14.22
C GLU A 210 6.34 -5.94 15.66
N THR A 211 7.22 -5.09 16.19
CA THR A 211 7.65 -5.16 17.60
C THR A 211 7.76 -3.76 18.17
N THR A 212 7.07 -3.51 19.29
CA THR A 212 7.07 -2.18 19.91
C THR A 212 8.47 -1.73 20.35
N PRO A 213 8.81 -0.44 20.22
CA PRO A 213 10.06 0.09 20.74
C PRO A 213 10.15 -0.07 22.27
N SER A 214 11.37 -0.08 22.81
CA SER A 214 11.63 -0.35 24.22
C SER A 214 12.64 0.60 24.87
N GLY A 215 12.60 0.65 26.19
CA GLY A 215 13.44 1.56 27.00
C GLY A 215 12.67 2.78 27.50
N MET A 216 13.28 3.52 28.42
CA MET A 216 12.59 4.61 29.14
C MET A 216 12.05 5.71 28.21
N PHE A 217 12.75 6.01 27.11
CA PHE A 217 12.34 7.02 26.12
C PHE A 217 11.29 6.52 25.12
N ALA A 218 11.15 5.20 24.93
CA ALA A 218 10.11 4.61 24.07
C ALA A 218 8.73 4.59 24.75
N ARG A 219 8.69 4.60 26.09
CA ARG A 219 7.43 4.62 26.86
C ARG A 219 6.73 5.98 26.75
N GLY A 220 5.44 5.97 27.05
CA GLY A 220 4.56 7.12 27.04
C GLY A 220 3.49 7.04 25.95
N SER A 221 2.81 8.16 25.74
CA SER A 221 1.70 8.27 24.78
C SER A 221 2.17 8.62 23.38
N TYR A 222 1.48 8.04 22.41
CA TYR A 222 1.64 8.20 20.97
C TYR A 222 0.29 8.64 20.38
N SER A 223 0.32 9.25 19.21
CA SER A 223 -0.85 9.49 18.37
C SER A 223 -0.63 8.87 17.01
N ALA A 224 -1.67 8.28 16.42
CA ALA A 224 -1.61 7.70 15.09
C ALA A 224 -2.81 8.10 14.24
N ARG A 225 -2.58 8.11 12.93
CA ARG A 225 -3.56 8.37 11.87
C ARG A 225 -3.49 7.18 10.93
N SER A 226 -4.56 6.41 10.84
CA SER A 226 -4.67 5.34 9.85
C SER A 226 -5.74 5.68 8.81
N LYS A 227 -5.48 5.37 7.54
CA LYS A 227 -6.42 5.51 6.42
C LYS A 227 -6.62 4.17 5.72
N PHE A 228 -7.80 4.00 5.14
CA PHE A 228 -8.13 2.96 4.17
C PHE A 228 -8.58 3.65 2.87
N VAL A 229 -7.83 3.42 1.79
CA VAL A 229 -8.01 4.08 0.47
C VAL A 229 -7.84 3.02 -0.61
N ASP A 230 -8.54 3.11 -1.74
CA ASP A 230 -8.34 2.24 -2.90
C ASP A 230 -7.52 2.90 -4.02
N ASP A 231 -7.23 2.16 -5.10
CA ASP A 231 -6.57 2.70 -6.30
C ASP A 231 -7.32 3.92 -6.87
N ASP A 232 -8.64 3.93 -6.69
CA ASP A 232 -9.59 4.96 -7.09
C ASP A 232 -9.54 6.25 -6.22
N ASN A 233 -8.62 6.31 -5.25
CA ASN A 233 -8.43 7.37 -4.26
C ASN A 233 -9.64 7.62 -3.33
N LYS A 234 -10.58 6.67 -3.23
CA LYS A 234 -11.72 6.75 -2.32
C LYS A 234 -11.31 6.36 -0.90
N CYS A 235 -11.31 7.33 0.01
CA CYS A 235 -11.08 7.06 1.43
C CYS A 235 -12.36 6.51 2.10
N TYR A 236 -12.27 5.30 2.66
CA TYR A 236 -13.37 4.61 3.33
C TYR A 236 -13.41 4.84 4.84
N LEU A 237 -12.24 4.95 5.45
CA LEU A 237 -12.07 5.30 6.86
C LEU A 237 -10.76 6.07 7.02
N GLU A 238 -10.83 7.22 7.68
CA GLU A 238 -9.69 7.79 8.39
C GLU A 238 -9.98 7.74 9.91
N ILE A 239 -9.07 7.15 10.68
CA ILE A 239 -9.15 7.07 12.14
C ILE A 239 -7.93 7.74 12.78
N ASN A 240 -8.19 8.68 13.68
CA ASN A 240 -7.17 9.43 14.41
C ASN A 240 -7.29 9.09 15.90
N TYR A 241 -6.26 8.49 16.49
CA TYR A 241 -6.32 7.91 17.83
C TYR A 241 -5.04 8.11 18.65
N GLY A 242 -5.15 8.08 19.97
CA GLY A 242 -4.01 7.94 20.89
C GLY A 242 -3.80 6.50 21.32
N PHE A 243 -2.59 6.12 21.69
CA PHE A 243 -2.28 4.88 22.40
C PHE A 243 -1.04 5.05 23.29
N ASP A 244 -0.83 4.15 24.26
CA ASP A 244 0.39 4.17 25.09
C ASP A 244 1.28 2.96 24.84
N ILE A 245 2.60 3.16 24.97
CA ILE A 245 3.56 2.08 25.19
C ILE A 245 4.03 2.13 26.64
N ARG A 246 3.90 1.01 27.36
CA ARG A 246 4.21 0.90 28.80
C ARG A 246 5.13 -0.29 29.08
N LYS A 247 5.79 -0.29 30.25
CA LYS A 247 6.69 -1.38 30.66
C LYS A 247 5.97 -2.74 30.75
N GLU A 248 4.70 -2.71 31.16
CA GLU A 248 3.85 -3.90 31.29
C GLU A 248 2.50 -3.63 30.61
N TRP A 249 1.82 -4.71 30.23
CA TRP A 249 0.45 -4.65 29.72
C TRP A 249 -0.51 -4.04 30.77
N GLN A 250 -1.61 -3.43 30.31
CA GLN A 250 -2.75 -3.24 31.20
C GLN A 250 -3.33 -4.60 31.64
N SER A 251 -3.84 -4.63 32.87
CA SER A 251 -4.43 -5.79 33.54
C SER A 251 -5.95 -5.75 33.44
#